data_AF-A0A920S2D3-F1
#
_entry.id   AF-A0A920S2D3-F1
#
_cell.length_a   1.000
_cell.length_b   1.000
_cell.length_c   1.000
_cell.angle_alpha   90.00
_cell.angle_beta   90.00
_cell.angle_gamma   90.00
#
_symmetry.space_group_name_H-M   'P 1'
#
loop_
_entity.id
_entity.type
_entity.pdbx_description
1 polymer ?
#
loop_
_entity_poly.entity_id
_entity_poly.type
_entity_poly.pdbx_seq_one_letter_code
_entity_poly.pdbx_strand_id
1 'polypeptide(L)'
;MQGVCKQDSEVISIGLCGTEEIYFATNHFNTDAGVMITASHNPADYNGLKIVGSGAMPVSIDSGLGDIKSIAESVAYNPNIKPDIKDADIRDSYLDEILSFIESTILSQ
;
A
#
# COMPACT_ATOMS: atom_id res chain seq x y z
N MET A 1 4.30 -4.79 10.44
CA MET A 1 4.56 -5.70 9.31
C MET A 1 4.44 -7.19 9.67
N GLN A 2 4.92 -7.64 10.83
CA GLN A 2 4.82 -9.06 11.23
C GLN A 2 3.39 -9.66 11.22
N GLY A 3 2.34 -8.83 11.33
CA GLY A 3 0.95 -9.30 11.24
C GLY A 3 0.55 -9.79 9.85
N VAL A 4 0.88 -9.03 8.80
CA VAL A 4 0.55 -9.37 7.40
C VAL A 4 1.33 -10.60 6.95
N CYS A 5 2.61 -10.68 7.27
CA CYS A 5 3.44 -11.79 6.82
C CYS A 5 3.12 -13.12 7.52
N LYS A 6 2.33 -13.12 8.61
CA LYS A 6 1.94 -14.33 9.34
C LYS A 6 0.67 -15.01 8.81
N GLN A 7 0.31 -14.66 7.58
CA GLN A 7 -0.72 -15.30 6.77
C GLN A 7 -0.13 -15.69 5.38
N ASP A 8 1.15 -16.05 5.35
CA ASP A 8 1.90 -16.44 4.14
C ASP A 8 1.89 -15.39 3.01
N SER A 9 1.72 -14.11 3.36
CA SER A 9 1.80 -13.00 2.40
C SER A 9 3.23 -12.49 2.26
N GLU A 10 3.67 -12.30 1.01
CA GLU A 10 4.89 -11.56 0.67
C GLU A 10 4.65 -10.06 0.86
N VAL A 11 5.60 -9.36 1.49
CA VAL A 11 5.48 -7.92 1.74
C VAL A 11 6.64 -7.15 1.14
N ILE A 12 6.31 -6.15 0.32
CA ILE A 12 7.25 -5.15 -0.15
C ILE A 12 7.12 -3.90 0.74
N SER A 13 8.22 -3.54 1.39
CA SER A 13 8.36 -2.37 2.26
C SER A 13 8.97 -1.22 1.49
N ILE A 14 8.21 -0.15 1.30
CA ILE A 14 8.68 1.08 0.62
C ILE A 14 9.06 2.19 1.60
N GLY A 15 9.08 1.89 2.90
CA GLY A 15 9.44 2.85 3.94
C GLY A 15 8.46 4.01 4.12
N LEU A 16 8.99 5.16 4.56
CA LEU A 16 8.23 6.38 4.77
C LEU A 16 7.99 7.08 3.43
N CYS A 17 6.73 7.20 3.04
CA CYS A 17 6.34 7.68 1.72
C CYS A 17 5.05 8.53 1.79
N GLY A 18 4.77 9.26 0.71
CA GLY A 18 3.48 9.91 0.49
C GLY A 18 2.34 8.92 0.28
N THR A 19 1.10 9.40 0.33
CA THR A 19 -0.07 8.52 0.11
C THR A 19 -0.15 8.09 -1.35
N GLU A 20 0.13 8.99 -2.27
CA GLU A 20 0.22 8.76 -3.70
C GLU A 20 1.28 7.71 -4.07
N GLU A 21 2.36 7.62 -3.30
CA GLU A 21 3.43 6.64 -3.51
C GLU A 21 2.97 5.20 -3.23
N ILE A 22 2.04 4.96 -2.29
CA ILE A 22 1.49 3.61 -2.10
C ILE A 22 0.59 3.18 -3.26
N TYR A 23 -0.15 4.12 -3.89
CA TYR A 23 -0.95 3.83 -5.10
C TYR A 23 -0.02 3.50 -6.27
N PHE A 24 1.00 4.31 -6.48
CA PHE A 24 2.03 4.06 -7.47
C PHE A 24 2.68 2.69 -7.26
N ALA A 25 3.21 2.41 -6.06
CA ALA A 25 3.90 1.17 -5.76
C ALA A 25 3.03 -0.08 -5.96
N THR A 26 1.75 -0.01 -5.57
CA THR A 26 0.81 -1.12 -5.75
C THR A 26 0.67 -1.48 -7.23
N ASN A 27 0.54 -0.47 -8.09
CA ASN A 27 0.44 -0.69 -9.53
C ASN A 27 1.80 -1.08 -10.14
N HIS A 28 2.88 -0.41 -9.75
CA HIS A 28 4.24 -0.58 -10.28
C HIS A 28 4.78 -1.99 -10.02
N PHE A 29 4.58 -2.53 -8.82
CA PHE A 29 4.98 -3.90 -8.48
C PHE A 29 3.90 -4.94 -8.81
N ASN A 30 2.75 -4.51 -9.35
CA ASN A 30 1.60 -5.37 -9.64
C ASN A 30 1.21 -6.25 -8.43
N THR A 31 1.10 -5.63 -7.26
CA THR A 31 0.69 -6.33 -6.02
C THR A 31 -0.84 -6.41 -5.92
N ASP A 32 -1.31 -7.39 -5.15
CA ASP A 32 -2.76 -7.55 -4.89
C ASP A 32 -3.33 -6.40 -4.03
N ALA A 33 -2.48 -5.78 -3.20
CA ALA A 33 -2.87 -4.68 -2.34
C ALA A 33 -1.67 -3.80 -1.94
N GLY A 34 -2.00 -2.58 -1.50
CA GLY A 34 -1.11 -1.65 -0.80
C GLY A 34 -1.71 -1.22 0.52
N VAL A 35 -0.89 -1.14 1.57
CA VAL A 35 -1.33 -0.73 2.90
C VAL A 35 -0.40 0.35 3.44
N MET A 36 -0.96 1.48 3.83
CA MET A 36 -0.24 2.58 4.47
C MET A 36 -0.73 2.75 5.91
N ILE A 37 0.19 2.80 6.86
CA ILE A 37 -0.11 3.21 8.23
C ILE A 37 -0.07 4.74 8.27
N THR A 38 -1.23 5.37 8.44
CA THR A 38 -1.34 6.83 8.48
C THR A 38 -2.60 7.26 9.22
N ALA A 39 -2.55 8.41 9.88
CA ALA A 39 -3.71 9.09 10.43
C ALA A 39 -4.08 10.33 9.60
N SER A 40 -3.46 10.50 8.43
CA SER A 40 -3.56 11.68 7.57
C SER A 40 -3.28 12.98 8.34
N HIS A 41 -4.33 13.67 8.79
CA HIS A 41 -4.28 14.95 9.50
C HIS A 41 -4.73 14.84 10.96
N ASN A 42 -5.05 13.64 11.43
CA ASN A 42 -5.46 13.43 12.81
C ASN A 42 -4.29 13.68 13.77
N PRO A 43 -4.58 14.01 15.04
CA PRO A 43 -3.55 14.14 16.07
C PRO A 43 -2.64 12.90 16.15
N ALA A 44 -1.41 13.08 16.65
CA ALA A 44 -0.39 12.04 16.71
C ALA A 44 -0.80 10.77 17.48
N ASP A 45 -1.78 10.91 18.38
CA ASP A 45 -2.32 9.79 19.17
C ASP A 45 -3.22 8.85 18.35
N TYR A 46 -3.53 9.21 17.10
CA TYR A 46 -4.31 8.39 16.18
C TYR A 46 -3.41 7.65 15.20
N ASN A 47 -3.80 6.44 14.85
CA ASN A 47 -3.28 5.70 13.72
C ASN A 47 -4.43 5.08 12.93
N GLY A 48 -4.13 4.67 11.71
CA GLY A 48 -5.10 4.06 10.81
C GLY A 48 -4.39 3.31 9.70
N LEU A 49 -5.16 2.52 8.97
CA LEU A 49 -4.70 1.84 7.77
C LEU A 49 -5.46 2.42 6.58
N LYS A 50 -4.72 2.88 5.57
CA LYS A 50 -5.25 3.11 4.23
C LYS A 50 -4.95 1.89 3.39
N ILE A 51 -5.99 1.29 2.80
CA ILE A 51 -5.88 0.06 2.01
C ILE A 51 -6.29 0.37 0.57
N VAL A 52 -5.47 -0.11 -0.35
CA VAL A 52 -5.66 -0.04 -1.79
C VAL A 52 -5.59 -1.46 -2.34
N GLY A 53 -6.44 -1.80 -3.29
CA GLY A 53 -6.45 -3.09 -3.98
C GLY A 53 -5.64 -3.06 -5.27
N SER A 54 -5.63 -4.20 -5.98
CA SER A 54 -4.97 -4.40 -7.26
C SER A 54 -5.27 -3.27 -8.25
N GLY A 55 -4.26 -2.85 -9.02
CA GLY A 55 -4.39 -1.75 -9.98
C GLY A 55 -4.63 -0.39 -9.32
N ALA A 56 -4.21 -0.23 -8.06
CA ALA A 56 -4.35 0.99 -7.26
C ALA A 56 -5.82 1.40 -6.98
N MET A 57 -6.75 0.44 -6.99
CA MET A 57 -8.16 0.71 -6.77
C MET A 57 -8.44 1.02 -5.28
N PRO A 58 -9.16 2.11 -4.95
CA PRO A 58 -9.51 2.40 -3.56
C PRO A 58 -10.46 1.35 -3.00
N VAL A 59 -10.25 0.96 -1.74
CA VAL A 59 -11.12 0.02 -1.03
C VAL A 59 -11.96 0.78 0.00
N SER A 60 -13.28 0.57 -0.06
CA SER A 60 -14.30 1.13 0.82
C SER A 60 -14.98 0.01 1.64
N ILE A 61 -15.91 0.36 2.52
CA ILE A 61 -16.65 -0.61 3.34
C ILE A 61 -17.35 -1.66 2.48
N ASP A 62 -18.03 -1.20 1.44
CA ASP A 62 -18.81 -2.01 0.49
C ASP A 62 -17.97 -2.73 -0.56
N SER A 63 -16.72 -2.31 -0.79
CA SER A 63 -15.83 -2.95 -1.78
C SER A 63 -14.72 -3.83 -1.17
N GLY A 64 -14.63 -3.93 0.16
CA GLY A 64 -13.75 -4.91 0.80
C GLY A 64 -13.40 -4.66 2.27
N LEU A 65 -13.52 -3.43 2.80
CA LEU A 65 -13.16 -3.17 4.20
C LEU A 65 -14.11 -3.90 5.19
N GLY A 66 -15.37 -4.14 4.81
CA GLY A 66 -16.30 -4.94 5.62
C GLY A 66 -15.86 -6.40 5.77
N ASP A 67 -15.35 -7.00 4.68
CA ASP A 67 -14.83 -8.36 4.68
C ASP A 67 -13.51 -8.44 5.45
N ILE A 68 -12.60 -7.48 5.22
CA ILE A 68 -11.34 -7.37 5.97
C ILE A 68 -11.60 -7.28 7.47
N LYS A 69 -12.60 -6.49 7.89
CA LYS A 69 -13.01 -6.40 9.30
C LYS A 69 -13.48 -7.76 9.82
N SER A 70 -14.38 -8.42 9.10
CA SER A 70 -14.94 -9.71 9.50
C SER A 70 -13.87 -10.80 9.63
N ILE A 71 -12.89 -10.80 8.71
CA ILE A 71 -11.73 -11.69 8.74
C ILE A 71 -10.84 -11.34 9.94
N ALA A 72 -10.51 -10.06 10.15
CA ALA A 72 -9.66 -9.63 11.26
C ALA A 72 -10.25 -9.97 12.63
N GLU A 73 -11.58 -9.97 12.78
CA GLU A 73 -12.29 -10.35 14.01
C GLU A 73 -12.31 -11.86 14.27
N SER A 74 -12.08 -12.70 13.24
CA SER A 74 -12.20 -14.17 13.33
C SER A 74 -10.90 -14.93 13.06
N VAL A 75 -9.86 -14.26 12.56
CA VAL A 75 -8.63 -14.91 12.12
C VAL A 75 -7.80 -15.45 13.30
N ALA A 76 -7.37 -16.70 13.18
CA ALA A 76 -6.36 -17.28 14.07
C ALA A 76 -4.96 -16.93 13.60
N TYR A 77 -4.11 -16.51 14.53
CA TYR A 77 -2.73 -16.14 14.27
C TYR A 77 -1.80 -17.35 14.33
N ASN A 78 -1.04 -17.61 13.27
CA ASN A 78 0.01 -18.63 13.29
C ASN A 78 1.37 -17.98 13.65
N PRO A 79 1.90 -18.20 14.86
CA PRO A 79 3.16 -17.58 15.28
C PRO A 79 4.38 -18.10 14.52
N ASN A 80 4.27 -19.27 13.86
CA ASN A 80 5.39 -20.00 13.27
C ASN A 80 5.72 -19.59 11.83
N ILE A 81 4.85 -18.82 11.17
CA ILE A 81 5.14 -18.30 9.83
C ILE A 81 6.23 -17.23 9.96
N LYS A 82 7.31 -17.41 9.21
CA LYS A 82 8.40 -16.44 9.15
C LYS A 82 7.98 -15.29 8.22
N PRO A 83 8.19 -14.03 8.61
CA PRO A 83 7.89 -12.93 7.73
C PRO A 83 8.73 -12.98 6.44
N ASP A 84 8.08 -12.87 5.29
CA ASP A 84 8.73 -12.60 4.00
C ASP A 84 8.57 -11.11 3.68
N ILE A 85 9.64 -10.35 3.93
CA ILE A 85 9.67 -8.91 3.79
C ILE A 85 10.88 -8.54 2.93
N LYS A 86 10.64 -7.76 1.88
CA LYS A 86 11.68 -7.16 1.03
C LYS A 86 11.54 -5.64 1.07
N ASP A 87 12.64 -4.95 1.29
CA ASP A 87 12.66 -3.49 1.16
C ASP A 87 12.87 -3.09 -0.31
N ALA A 88 12.20 -2.04 -0.75
CA ALA A 88 12.34 -1.47 -2.08
C ALA A 88 12.33 0.06 -2.01
N ASP A 89 13.29 0.69 -2.66
CA ASP A 89 13.24 2.13 -2.94
C ASP A 89 12.52 2.35 -4.27
N ILE A 90 11.51 3.22 -4.25
CA ILE A 90 10.66 3.52 -5.41
C ILE A 90 10.85 4.96 -5.89
N ARG A 91 11.71 5.76 -5.24
CA ARG A 91 11.79 7.21 -5.47
C ARG A 91 12.07 7.54 -6.93
N ASP A 92 13.06 6.86 -7.52
CA ASP A 92 13.45 7.11 -8.91
C ASP A 92 12.32 6.74 -9.88
N SER A 93 11.75 5.54 -9.75
CA SER A 93 10.63 5.09 -10.60
C SER A 93 9.37 5.95 -10.44
N TYR A 94 9.12 6.45 -9.24
CA TYR A 94 8.01 7.36 -8.98
C TYR A 94 8.25 8.74 -9.61
N LEU A 95 9.49 9.26 -9.57
CA LEU A 95 9.86 10.50 -10.24
C LEU A 95 9.74 10.37 -11.76
N ASP A 96 10.21 9.27 -12.34
CA ASP A 96 10.10 8.98 -13.77
C ASP A 96 8.64 8.99 -14.23
N GLU A 97 7.74 8.35 -13.45
CA GLU A 97 6.30 8.34 -13.73
C GLU A 97 5.72 9.77 -13.71
N ILE A 98 6.03 10.58 -12.69
CA ILE A 98 5.56 11.96 -12.62
C ILE A 98 6.05 12.78 -13.82
N LEU A 99 7.34 12.66 -14.16
CA LEU A 99 7.95 13.41 -15.25
C LEU A 99 7.32 13.04 -16.60
N SER A 100 6.86 11.80 -16.78
CA SER A 100 6.17 11.35 -17.98
C SER A 100 4.90 12.17 -18.30
N PHE A 101 4.20 12.68 -17.27
CA PHE A 101 3.01 13.53 -17.46
C PHE A 101 3.35 14.96 -17.90
N ILE A 102 4.59 15.41 -17.64
CA ILE A 102 5.04 16.77 -17.93
C ILE A 102 5.57 16.87 -19.37
N GLU A 103 6.32 15.87 -19.85
CA GLU A 103 6.91 15.88 -21.19
C GLU A 103 5.86 15.87 -22.31
N SER A 104 4.69 15.25 -22.10
CA SER A 104 3.61 15.25 -23.09
C SER A 104 2.93 16.61 -23.28
N THR A 105 3.16 17.57 -22.38
CA THR A 105 2.37 18.83 -22.33
C THR A 105 3.14 20.04 -22.88
N ILE A 106 4.48 19.99 -22.96
CA ILE A 106 5.29 21.20 -23.20
C ILE A 106 5.82 21.32 -24.65
N LEU A 107 5.82 20.25 -25.45
CA LEU A 107 6.42 20.26 -26.81
C LEU A 107 5.42 20.41 -27.98
N SER A 108 4.20 20.88 -27.72
CA SER A 108 3.17 21.09 -28.76
C SER A 108 2.96 22.55 -29.19
N GLN A 109 3.93 23.46 -28.96
CA GLN A 109 3.88 24.84 -29.45
C GLN A 109 4.99 25.14 -30.45
#